data_AF-A0A4R5TVC8-F1
#
_entry.id   AF-A0A4R5TVC8-F1
#
_cell.length_a   1.000
_cell.length_b   1.000
_cell.length_c   1.000
_cell.angle_alpha   90.00
_cell.angle_beta   90.00
_cell.angle_gamma   90.00
#
_symmetry.space_group_name_H-M   'P 1'
#
loop_
_entity.id
_entity.type
_entity.pdbx_description
1 polymer ?
#
loop_
_entity_poly.entity_id
_entity_poly.type
_entity_poly.pdbx_seq_one_letter_code
_entity_poly.pdbx_strand_id
1 'polypeptide(L)'
;MNARTRPPALAVLFHGHGDDSTTFAEAVQLHPDWPQAIVAYPRGEPTPSSGMRGWQGHGGEPDDRDLKLVDRLLEDLQDRYGVQPGRTSAAGFSDGGRFQFVLMDARPDAFAAFAVIGTVRPDFASDSPPRPVLYLDGRGENPADRGHWANPVQALVRHNRTQGPLAD
;
A
#
# COMPACT_ATOMS: atom_id res chain seq x y z
N MET A 1 -26.84 16.70 21.93
CA MET A 1 -26.59 15.42 21.23
C MET A 1 -25.63 15.74 20.08
N ASN A 2 -24.34 15.41 20.22
CA ASN A 2 -23.33 15.82 19.24
C ASN A 2 -23.52 15.04 17.93
N ALA A 3 -23.55 15.77 16.81
CA ALA A 3 -23.45 15.18 15.47
C ALA A 3 -22.23 14.25 15.44
N ARG A 4 -22.41 12.99 15.03
CA ARG A 4 -21.29 12.06 14.80
C ARG A 4 -20.38 12.70 13.75
N THR A 5 -19.22 13.20 14.16
CA THR A 5 -18.17 13.63 13.25
C THR A 5 -17.72 12.41 12.46
N ARG A 6 -17.74 12.50 11.13
CA ARG A 6 -17.24 11.42 10.28
C ARG A 6 -15.74 11.24 10.58
N PRO A 7 -15.24 10.00 10.83
CA PRO A 7 -13.80 9.77 11.06
C PRO A 7 -12.97 10.42 9.97
N PRO A 8 -11.80 11.02 10.22
CA PRO A 8 -10.98 11.59 9.15
C PRO A 8 -10.59 10.52 8.11
N ALA A 9 -10.33 10.95 6.87
CA ALA A 9 -9.66 10.07 5.90
C ALA A 9 -8.20 9.92 6.31
N LEU A 10 -7.66 8.71 6.21
CA LEU A 10 -6.23 8.44 6.37
C LEU A 10 -5.69 7.80 5.10
N ALA A 11 -4.58 8.32 4.59
CA ALA A 11 -3.79 7.69 3.54
C ALA A 11 -2.38 7.39 4.09
N VAL A 12 -1.97 6.13 4.03
CA VAL A 12 -0.61 5.68 4.43
C VAL A 12 0.19 5.35 3.17
N LEU A 13 1.27 6.09 2.94
CA LEU A 13 2.03 6.09 1.69
C LEU A 13 3.45 5.54 1.89
N PHE A 14 3.74 4.40 1.25
CA PHE A 14 4.99 3.66 1.39
C PHE A 14 5.96 3.99 0.23
N HIS A 15 7.15 4.47 0.57
CA HIS A 15 8.18 4.89 -0.39
C HIS A 15 8.84 3.70 -1.11
N GLY A 16 9.59 3.99 -2.18
CA GLY A 16 10.35 2.99 -2.94
C GLY A 16 11.68 2.59 -2.28
N HIS A 17 12.34 1.58 -2.84
CA HIS A 17 13.61 1.08 -2.32
C HIS A 17 14.70 2.16 -2.28
N GLY A 18 15.41 2.28 -1.17
CA GLY A 18 16.49 3.26 -0.97
C GLY A 18 16.03 4.70 -0.73
N ASP A 19 14.73 4.97 -0.80
CA ASP A 19 14.15 6.29 -0.51
C ASP A 19 13.89 6.48 1.00
N ASP A 20 13.35 7.64 1.38
CA ASP A 20 12.98 8.02 2.74
C ASP A 20 11.60 8.69 2.80
N SER A 21 10.98 8.73 3.98
CA SER A 21 9.68 9.36 4.18
C SER A 21 9.63 10.84 3.75
N THR A 22 10.70 11.61 4.01
CA THR A 22 10.70 13.06 3.74
C THR A 22 10.76 13.33 2.24
N THR A 23 11.76 12.77 1.55
CA THR A 23 11.94 12.89 0.10
C THR A 23 10.70 12.41 -0.66
N PHE A 24 10.13 11.28 -0.23
CA PHE A 24 8.93 10.74 -0.84
C PHE A 24 7.71 11.66 -0.64
N ALA A 25 7.53 12.24 0.55
CA ALA A 25 6.45 13.19 0.82
C ALA A 25 6.59 14.49 -0.01
N GLU A 26 7.82 14.97 -0.20
CA GLU A 26 8.13 16.14 -1.03
C GLU A 26 7.86 15.89 -2.52
N ALA A 27 8.11 14.67 -3.00
CA ALA A 27 7.87 14.28 -4.38
C ALA A 27 6.38 14.02 -4.67
N VAL A 28 5.68 13.33 -3.76
CA VAL A 28 4.28 12.90 -3.98
C VAL A 28 3.28 14.01 -3.67
N GLN A 29 3.52 14.81 -2.63
CA GLN A 29 2.68 15.96 -2.26
C GLN A 29 1.18 15.66 -2.09
N LEU A 30 0.81 14.44 -1.65
CA LEU A 30 -0.61 14.15 -1.41
C LEU A 30 -1.18 14.97 -0.24
N HIS A 31 -0.34 15.41 0.70
CA HIS A 31 -0.78 16.16 1.88
C HIS A 31 -1.24 17.60 1.56
N PRO A 32 -0.61 18.39 0.67
CA PRO A 32 -1.19 19.64 0.19
C PRO A 32 -2.34 19.43 -0.80
N ASP A 33 -2.32 18.35 -1.60
CA ASP A 33 -3.39 18.06 -2.57
C ASP A 33 -4.68 17.56 -1.90
N TRP A 34 -4.58 16.99 -0.69
CA TRP A 34 -5.68 16.47 0.09
C TRP A 34 -5.70 17.03 1.53
N PRO A 35 -5.93 18.35 1.72
CA PRO A 35 -5.75 19.01 3.00
C PRO A 35 -6.71 18.56 4.11
N GLN A 36 -7.83 17.93 3.75
CA GLN A 36 -8.81 17.36 4.69
C GLN A 36 -8.51 15.92 5.12
N ALA A 37 -7.50 15.27 4.53
CA ALA A 37 -7.04 13.95 4.96
C ALA A 37 -5.83 14.07 5.88
N ILE A 38 -5.69 13.06 6.74
CA ILE A 38 -4.43 12.77 7.39
C ILE A 38 -3.62 11.95 6.40
N VAL A 39 -2.39 12.37 6.13
CA VAL A 39 -1.50 11.66 5.22
C VAL A 39 -0.24 11.28 5.99
N ALA A 40 0.04 9.98 6.07
CA ALA A 40 1.18 9.44 6.77
C ALA A 40 2.18 8.85 5.76
N TYR A 41 3.44 9.25 5.88
CA TYR A 41 4.55 8.73 5.09
C TYR A 41 5.50 8.00 6.03
N PRO A 42 5.27 6.70 6.35
CA PRO A 42 6.19 5.95 7.18
C PRO A 42 7.56 5.82 6.50
N ARG A 43 8.61 5.76 7.33
CA ARG A 43 9.98 5.49 6.89
C ARG A 43 10.26 4.00 7.02
N GLY A 44 10.65 3.36 5.93
CA GLY A 44 11.17 2.00 5.93
C GLY A 44 12.57 1.95 6.53
N GLU A 45 12.91 0.84 7.16
CA GLU A 45 14.25 0.61 7.69
C GLU A 45 15.14 -0.14 6.69
N PRO A 46 16.47 -0.09 6.84
CA PRO A 46 17.38 -0.90 6.03
C PRO A 46 16.97 -2.37 6.02
N THR A 47 16.76 -2.91 4.82
CA THR A 47 16.44 -4.33 4.64
C THR A 47 17.70 -5.17 4.81
N PRO A 48 17.62 -6.37 5.43
CA PRO A 48 18.80 -7.24 5.57
C PRO A 48 19.44 -7.63 4.23
N SER A 49 18.64 -7.70 3.16
CA SER A 49 19.09 -8.15 1.84
C SER A 49 19.89 -7.11 1.06
N SER A 50 19.59 -5.82 1.20
CA SER A 50 20.25 -4.76 0.42
C SER A 50 21.01 -3.73 1.26
N GLY A 51 20.75 -3.65 2.57
CA GLY A 51 21.24 -2.57 3.43
C GLY A 51 20.63 -1.19 3.14
N MET A 52 19.75 -1.09 2.14
CA MET A 52 18.99 0.12 1.82
C MET A 52 17.60 0.07 2.44
N ARG A 53 17.03 1.24 2.72
CA ARG A 53 15.66 1.35 3.26
C ARG A 53 14.65 0.69 2.32
N GLY A 54 13.67 0.00 2.90
CA GLY A 54 12.62 -0.65 2.13
C GLY A 54 11.67 -1.39 3.05
N TRP A 55 10.96 -2.36 2.47
CA TRP A 55 9.89 -3.08 3.15
C TRP A 55 10.05 -4.60 3.02
N GLN A 56 9.43 -5.34 3.94
CA GLN A 56 9.37 -6.79 3.89
C GLN A 56 8.63 -7.27 2.63
N GLY A 57 9.14 -8.34 2.02
CA GLY A 57 8.56 -8.92 0.80
C GLY A 57 7.43 -9.90 1.04
N HIS A 58 7.39 -10.48 2.23
CA HIS A 58 6.52 -11.57 2.64
C HIS A 58 6.21 -11.45 4.13
N GLY A 59 5.14 -12.12 4.59
CA GLY A 59 4.94 -12.34 6.01
C GLY A 59 6.09 -13.13 6.62
N GLY A 60 6.45 -12.82 7.86
CA GLY A 60 7.54 -13.43 8.63
C GLY A 60 8.92 -12.83 8.41
N GLU A 61 9.14 -11.92 7.44
CA GLU A 61 10.48 -11.38 7.14
C GLU A 61 10.76 -10.01 7.78
N PRO A 62 11.89 -9.83 8.49
CA PRO A 62 12.66 -10.83 9.24
C PRO A 62 11.96 -11.27 10.55
N ASP A 63 10.84 -10.65 10.91
CA ASP A 63 9.95 -11.00 12.03
C ASP A 63 8.73 -10.04 11.96
N ASP A 64 8.11 -9.94 10.78
CA ASP A 64 6.98 -9.02 10.52
C ASP A 64 7.24 -7.57 10.94
N ARG A 65 8.48 -7.11 10.74
CA ARG A 65 8.93 -5.81 11.27
C ARG A 65 8.08 -4.65 10.76
N ASP A 66 7.70 -4.68 9.48
CA ASP A 66 7.00 -3.58 8.82
C ASP A 66 5.49 -3.72 9.03
N LEU A 67 4.97 -4.95 9.16
CA LEU A 67 3.60 -5.17 9.63
C LEU A 67 3.43 -4.64 11.06
N LYS A 68 4.37 -4.92 11.97
CA LYS A 68 4.36 -4.39 13.35
C LYS A 68 4.45 -2.86 13.37
N LEU A 69 5.25 -2.27 12.47
CA LEU A 69 5.28 -0.81 12.27
C LEU A 69 3.92 -0.27 11.85
N VAL A 70 3.27 -0.89 10.87
CA VAL A 70 1.94 -0.49 10.39
C VAL A 70 0.89 -0.62 11.49
N ASP A 71 0.88 -1.74 12.21
CA ASP A 71 -0.05 -1.96 13.32
C ASP A 71 0.10 -0.84 14.38
N ARG A 72 1.34 -0.53 14.77
CA ARG A 72 1.61 0.51 15.76
C ARG A 72 1.28 1.93 15.25
N LEU A 73 1.55 2.21 13.98
CA LEU A 73 1.21 3.49 13.36
C LEU A 73 -0.30 3.70 13.33
N LEU A 74 -1.07 2.69 12.92
CA LEU A 74 -2.53 2.79 12.85
C LEU A 74 -3.15 2.94 14.23
N GLU A 75 -2.64 2.22 15.23
CA GLU A 75 -3.05 2.37 16.64
C GLU A 75 -2.81 3.80 17.13
N ASP A 76 -1.60 4.34 16.95
CA ASP A 76 -1.26 5.70 17.40
C ASP A 76 -2.10 6.78 16.69
N LEU A 77 -2.34 6.62 15.38
CA LEU A 77 -3.19 7.55 14.62
C LEU A 77 -4.66 7.42 15.01
N GLN A 78 -5.14 6.22 15.35
CA GLN A 78 -6.49 6.01 15.84
C GLN A 78 -6.69 6.72 17.18
N ASP A 79 -5.75 6.58 18.10
CA ASP A 79 -5.83 7.20 19.43
C ASP A 79 -5.77 8.73 19.35
N ARG A 80 -4.93 9.28 18.48
CA ARG A 80 -4.74 10.74 18.35
C ARG A 80 -5.82 11.44 17.54
N TYR A 81 -6.32 10.79 16.49
CA TYR A 81 -7.15 11.46 15.48
C TYR A 81 -8.48 10.76 15.19
N GLY A 82 -8.74 9.60 15.80
CA GLY A 82 -9.98 8.85 15.59
C GLY A 82 -10.13 8.32 14.17
N VAL A 83 -9.02 8.04 13.46
CA VAL A 83 -9.06 7.32 12.16
C VAL A 83 -9.71 5.94 12.34
N GLN A 84 -10.27 5.40 11.27
CA GLN A 84 -10.99 4.12 11.30
C GLN A 84 -10.67 3.34 10.01
N PRO A 85 -10.56 2.00 10.06
CA PRO A 85 -10.21 1.20 8.89
C PRO A 85 -11.05 1.47 7.64
N GLY A 86 -12.37 1.68 7.82
CA GLY A 86 -13.30 2.03 6.73
C GLY A 86 -13.05 3.37 6.04
N ARG A 87 -12.10 4.18 6.52
CA ARG A 87 -11.64 5.44 5.90
C ARG A 87 -10.11 5.53 5.79
N THR A 88 -9.42 4.41 5.95
CA THR A 88 -7.96 4.30 5.82
C THR A 88 -7.62 3.64 4.49
N SER A 89 -6.73 4.22 3.69
CA SER A 89 -6.21 3.60 2.47
C SER A 89 -4.70 3.47 2.56
N ALA A 90 -4.16 2.42 1.94
CA ALA A 90 -2.71 2.24 1.79
C ALA A 90 -2.30 2.37 0.33
N ALA A 91 -1.15 2.98 0.08
CA ALA A 91 -0.61 3.15 -1.26
C ALA A 91 0.90 3.04 -1.23
N GLY A 92 1.53 2.57 -2.30
CA GLY A 92 2.99 2.57 -2.37
C GLY A 92 3.54 2.49 -3.77
N PHE A 93 4.77 2.98 -3.92
CA PHE A 93 5.52 3.00 -5.18
C PHE A 93 6.68 1.99 -5.17
N SER A 94 6.88 1.27 -6.27
CA SER A 94 7.98 0.32 -6.45
C SER A 94 8.05 -0.71 -5.32
N ASP A 95 9.06 -0.68 -4.46
CA ASP A 95 9.15 -1.54 -3.27
C ASP A 95 7.97 -1.33 -2.29
N GLY A 96 7.56 -0.09 -2.06
CA GLY A 96 6.35 0.22 -1.30
C GLY A 96 5.08 -0.28 -2.00
N GLY A 97 5.08 -0.31 -3.34
CA GLY A 97 4.02 -0.95 -4.13
C GLY A 97 3.99 -2.46 -3.89
N ARG A 98 5.15 -3.10 -3.84
CA ARG A 98 5.27 -4.54 -3.56
C ARG A 98 4.77 -4.87 -2.16
N PHE A 99 5.03 -3.99 -1.19
CA PHE A 99 4.56 -4.14 0.18
C PHE A 99 3.03 -4.13 0.32
N GLN A 100 2.31 -3.50 -0.62
CA GLN A 100 0.84 -3.53 -0.61
C GLN A 100 0.29 -4.95 -0.75
N PHE A 101 0.96 -5.83 -1.49
CA PHE A 101 0.56 -7.24 -1.57
C PHE A 101 0.71 -7.96 -0.22
N VAL A 102 1.72 -7.59 0.58
CA VAL A 102 1.89 -8.13 1.93
C VAL A 102 0.77 -7.62 2.85
N LEU A 103 0.40 -6.33 2.74
CA LEU A 103 -0.70 -5.77 3.52
C LEU A 103 -2.07 -6.34 3.13
N MET A 104 -2.30 -6.58 1.84
CA MET A 104 -3.53 -7.24 1.37
C MET A 104 -3.66 -8.66 1.92
N ASP A 105 -2.55 -9.40 2.00
CA ASP A 105 -2.55 -10.75 2.57
C ASP A 105 -2.73 -10.74 4.10
N ALA A 106 -1.91 -9.95 4.80
CA ALA A 106 -1.79 -10.05 6.25
C ALA A 106 -2.71 -9.09 7.04
N ARG A 107 -3.14 -7.97 6.45
CA ARG A 107 -3.91 -6.89 7.12
C ARG A 107 -5.02 -6.31 6.22
N PRO A 108 -5.81 -7.12 5.48
CA PRO A 108 -6.84 -6.61 4.57
C PRO A 108 -7.89 -5.76 5.29
N ASP A 109 -8.19 -6.06 6.56
CA ASP A 109 -9.25 -5.40 7.33
C ASP A 109 -8.84 -4.06 7.95
N ALA A 110 -7.54 -3.75 7.94
CA ALA A 110 -7.02 -2.47 8.43
C ALA A 110 -7.25 -1.32 7.41
N PHE A 111 -7.56 -1.66 6.16
CA PHE A 111 -7.65 -0.72 5.05
C PHE A 111 -8.95 -0.88 4.26
N ALA A 112 -9.54 0.25 3.88
CA ALA A 112 -10.68 0.32 2.98
C ALA A 112 -10.30 0.10 1.51
N ALA A 113 -9.06 0.42 1.12
CA ALA A 113 -8.55 0.27 -0.23
C ALA A 113 -7.01 0.26 -0.28
N PHE A 114 -6.47 -0.31 -1.36
CA PHE A 114 -5.03 -0.34 -1.65
C PHE A 114 -4.72 0.30 -3.02
N ALA A 115 -3.55 0.93 -3.15
CA ALA A 115 -3.00 1.36 -4.43
C ALA A 115 -1.58 0.82 -4.65
N VAL A 116 -1.42 -0.01 -5.67
CA VAL A 116 -0.16 -0.62 -6.08
C VAL A 116 0.40 0.15 -7.27
N ILE A 117 1.57 0.77 -7.12
CA ILE A 117 2.14 1.64 -8.16
C ILE A 117 3.56 1.20 -8.53
N GLY A 118 3.83 1.04 -9.83
CA GLY A 118 5.18 0.85 -10.38
C GLY A 118 5.87 -0.44 -9.92
N THR A 119 5.12 -1.54 -9.84
CA THR A 119 5.66 -2.85 -9.48
C THR A 119 4.87 -3.98 -10.13
N VAL A 120 5.53 -5.13 -10.29
CA VAL A 120 4.94 -6.34 -10.87
C VAL A 120 5.05 -7.49 -9.87
N ARG A 121 3.90 -8.08 -9.50
CA ARG A 121 3.81 -9.28 -8.65
C ARG A 121 2.83 -10.31 -9.22
N PRO A 122 3.26 -11.12 -10.20
CA PRO A 122 2.38 -12.00 -10.98
C PRO A 122 1.86 -13.20 -10.18
N ASP A 123 2.57 -13.56 -9.11
CA ASP A 123 2.37 -14.73 -8.26
C ASP A 123 1.48 -14.46 -7.04
N PHE A 124 0.90 -13.26 -6.93
CA PHE A 124 0.05 -12.93 -5.80
C PHE A 124 -1.17 -13.87 -5.73
N ALA A 125 -1.30 -14.55 -4.59
CA ALA A 125 -2.44 -15.35 -4.22
C ALA A 125 -2.61 -15.24 -2.70
N SER A 126 -3.84 -15.06 -2.26
CA SER A 126 -4.18 -14.94 -0.85
C SER A 126 -5.63 -15.37 -0.63
N ASP A 127 -5.88 -16.01 0.52
CA ASP A 127 -7.22 -16.38 1.00
C ASP A 127 -7.88 -15.25 1.81
N SER A 128 -7.19 -14.11 1.94
CA SER A 128 -7.69 -12.96 2.68
C SER A 128 -8.95 -12.34 2.02
N PRO A 129 -9.82 -11.65 2.78
CA PRO A 129 -10.98 -10.99 2.19
C PRO A 129 -10.61 -9.95 1.13
N PRO A 130 -11.34 -9.89 0.00
CA PRO A 130 -11.04 -8.98 -1.10
C PRO A 130 -11.28 -7.52 -0.70
N ARG A 131 -10.45 -6.61 -1.25
CA ARG A 131 -10.53 -5.17 -1.02
C ARG A 131 -10.44 -4.40 -2.34
N PRO A 132 -11.02 -3.19 -2.45
CA PRO A 132 -10.78 -2.32 -3.60
C PRO A 132 -9.29 -2.08 -3.83
N VAL A 133 -8.82 -2.26 -5.07
CA VAL A 133 -7.43 -2.06 -5.46
C VAL A 133 -7.36 -1.16 -6.69
N LEU A 134 -6.52 -0.13 -6.63
CA LEU A 134 -6.00 0.57 -7.80
C LEU A 134 -4.63 -0.04 -8.15
N TYR A 135 -4.45 -0.49 -9.39
CA TYR A 135 -3.16 -0.91 -9.90
C TYR A 135 -2.72 0.06 -11.00
N LEU A 136 -1.53 0.65 -10.85
CA LEU A 136 -0.99 1.62 -11.79
C LEU A 136 0.43 1.21 -12.18
N ASP A 137 0.63 0.95 -13.47
CA ASP A 137 1.93 0.61 -14.02
C ASP A 137 2.19 1.38 -15.32
N GLY A 138 3.44 1.76 -15.55
CA GLY A 138 3.83 2.66 -16.64
C GLY A 138 4.13 1.91 -17.93
N ARG A 139 3.58 2.37 -19.06
CA ARG A 139 3.97 1.83 -20.40
C ARG A 139 5.45 2.09 -20.75
N GLY A 140 6.07 3.04 -20.05
CA GLY A 140 7.48 3.42 -20.20
C GLY A 140 8.44 2.64 -19.31
N GLU A 141 7.94 1.75 -18.43
CA GLU A 141 8.77 0.91 -17.56
C GLU A 141 9.74 0.03 -18.36
N ASN A 142 10.74 -0.52 -17.65
CA ASN A 142 11.82 -1.32 -18.23
C ASN A 142 11.28 -2.30 -19.28
N PRO A 143 11.87 -2.37 -20.49
CA PRO A 143 11.47 -3.34 -21.52
C PRO A 143 11.38 -4.80 -21.03
N ALA A 144 12.15 -5.19 -20.01
CA ALA A 144 12.04 -6.51 -19.39
C ALA A 144 10.70 -6.76 -18.67
N ASP A 145 10.04 -5.69 -18.20
CA ASP A 145 8.74 -5.71 -17.52
C ASP A 145 7.58 -5.40 -18.49
N ARG A 146 7.88 -4.94 -19.72
CA ARG A 146 6.86 -4.66 -20.74
C ARG A 146 6.11 -5.93 -21.11
N GLY A 147 4.80 -5.93 -20.84
CA GLY A 147 3.91 -7.07 -21.06
C GLY A 147 3.69 -7.94 -19.81
N HIS A 148 4.47 -7.74 -18.75
CA HIS A 148 4.27 -8.47 -17.49
C HIS A 148 3.22 -7.83 -16.58
N TRP A 149 2.85 -6.56 -16.81
CA TRP A 149 1.82 -5.83 -16.06
C TRP A 149 0.44 -6.53 -16.07
N ALA A 150 0.13 -7.31 -17.11
CA ALA A 150 -1.14 -8.03 -17.20
C ALA A 150 -1.25 -9.14 -16.13
N ASN A 151 -0.13 -9.74 -15.75
CA ASN A 151 -0.10 -10.84 -14.79
C ASN A 151 -0.54 -10.44 -13.37
N PRO A 152 -0.01 -9.37 -12.74
CA PRO A 152 -0.51 -8.91 -11.45
C PRO A 152 -1.97 -8.44 -11.54
N VAL A 153 -2.41 -7.84 -12.66
CA VAL A 153 -3.82 -7.51 -12.86
C VAL A 153 -4.69 -8.77 -12.83
N GLN A 154 -4.30 -9.84 -13.54
CA GLN A 154 -5.02 -11.12 -13.51
C GLN A 154 -5.01 -11.75 -12.10
N ALA A 155 -3.89 -11.67 -11.38
CA ALA A 155 -3.80 -12.15 -10.01
C ALA A 155 -4.77 -11.40 -9.08
N LEU A 156 -4.81 -10.06 -9.18
CA LEU A 156 -5.74 -9.20 -8.45
C LEU A 156 -7.20 -9.47 -8.83
N VAL A 157 -7.50 -9.69 -10.11
CA VAL A 157 -8.85 -10.06 -10.58
C VAL A 157 -9.30 -11.38 -9.96
N ARG A 158 -8.42 -12.40 -9.92
CA ARG A 158 -8.71 -13.69 -9.26
C ARG A 158 -8.95 -13.53 -7.77
N HIS A 159 -8.06 -12.84 -7.07
CA HIS A 159 -8.18 -12.61 -5.62
C HIS A 159 -9.46 -11.81 -5.28
N ASN A 160 -9.72 -10.72 -5.99
CA ASN A 160 -10.89 -9.87 -5.76
C ASN A 160 -12.21 -10.43 -6.29
N ARG A 161 -12.16 -11.56 -7.01
CA ARG A 161 -13.33 -12.16 -7.67
C ARG A 161 -14.05 -11.13 -8.57
N THR A 162 -13.28 -10.25 -9.19
CA THR A 162 -13.80 -9.16 -10.01
C THR A 162 -14.49 -9.73 -11.25
N GLN A 163 -15.72 -9.27 -11.52
CA GLN A 163 -16.47 -9.63 -12.72
C GLN A 163 -16.51 -8.44 -13.69
N GLY A 164 -16.25 -8.69 -14.97
CA GLY A 164 -16.26 -7.68 -16.02
C GLY A 164 -15.34 -8.05 -17.18
N PRO A 165 -15.49 -7.43 -18.37
CA PRO A 165 -14.57 -7.66 -19.47
C PRO A 165 -13.17 -7.20 -19.06
N LEU A 166 -12.18 -8.09 -19.17
CA LEU A 166 -10.80 -7.66 -19.27
C LEU A 166 -10.68 -7.01 -20.64
N ALA A 167 -10.46 -5.70 -20.70
CA ALA A 167 -10.27 -5.02 -21.98
C ALA A 167 -8.98 -5.56 -22.60
N ASP A 168 -9.09 -6.10 -23.82
CA ASP A 168 -7.98 -6.58 -24.65
C ASP A 168 -6.99 -5.45 -25.01
#